data_AF-A0AA40VV47-F1
#
_entry.id   AF-A0AA40VV47-F1
#
_cell.length_a   1.000
_cell.length_b   1.000
_cell.length_c   1.000
_cell.angle_alpha   90.00
_cell.angle_beta   90.00
_cell.angle_gamma   90.00
#
_symmetry.space_group_name_H-M   'P 1'
#
loop_
_entity.id
_entity.type
_entity.pdbx_description
1 polymer ?
#
loop_
_entity_poly.entity_id
_entity_poly.type
_entity_poly.pdbx_seq_one_letter_code
_entity_poly.pdbx_strand_id
1 'polypeptide(L)' 'MKTDAIFYELIRELPQIFFELIGKPETNTEIYKFTAPEIKQQSFRLDGLFSTLSEGV' A
#
# COMPACT_ATOMS: atom_id res chain seq x y z
N MET A 1 -0.66 -14.96 12.01
CA MET A 1 0.47 -14.92 11.06
C MET A 1 1.31 -13.73 11.44
N LYS A 2 2.61 -13.94 11.72
CA LYS A 2 3.60 -12.86 11.90
C LYS A 2 3.54 -12.05 10.61
N THR A 3 2.74 -11.00 10.58
CA THR A 3 2.77 -10.05 9.47
C THR A 3 4.18 -9.51 9.48
N ASP A 4 4.93 -9.69 8.39
CA ASP A 4 6.25 -9.13 8.24
C ASP A 4 6.14 -7.60 8.32
N ALA A 5 6.21 -7.06 9.54
CA ALA A 5 6.14 -5.62 9.81
C ALA A 5 7.19 -4.85 8.98
N ILE A 6 8.27 -5.54 8.58
CA ILE A 6 9.32 -5.03 7.71
C ILE A 6 8.76 -4.60 6.34
N PHE A 7 7.94 -5.41 5.68
CA PHE A 7 7.34 -5.02 4.38
C PHE A 7 6.33 -3.89 4.57
N TYR A 8 5.60 -3.91 5.69
CA TYR A 8 4.67 -2.85 6.02
C TYR A 8 5.37 -1.50 6.22
N GLU A 9 6.41 -1.46 7.05
CA GLU A 9 7.20 -0.25 7.29
C GLU A 9 7.93 0.19 6.02
N LEU A 10 8.50 -0.75 5.26
CA LEU A 10 9.17 -0.45 4.00
C LEU A 10 8.23 0.20 2.99
N ILE A 11 7.03 -0.35 2.76
CA ILE A 11 6.08 0.23 1.79
C ILE A 11 5.47 1.53 2.32
N ARG A 12 5.35 1.68 3.65
CA ARG A 12 4.91 2.93 4.29
C ARG A 12 5.94 4.05 4.12
N GLU A 13 7.23 3.80 4.32
CA GLU A 13 8.30 4.78 4.12
C GLU A 13 8.62 5.00 2.63
N LEU A 14 8.53 3.94 1.84
CA LEU A 14 8.98 3.90 0.44
C LEU A 14 7.90 3.32 -0.48
N PRO A 15 6.78 4.04 -0.70
CA PRO A 15 5.68 3.57 -1.53
C PRO A 15 6.10 3.33 -2.99
N GLN A 16 7.13 4.01 -3.50
CA GLN A 16 7.64 3.80 -4.86
C GLN A 16 8.18 2.39 -5.10
N ILE A 17 8.69 1.72 -4.06
CA ILE A 17 9.25 0.37 -4.20
C ILE A 17 8.20 -0.65 -4.67
N PHE A 18 6.94 -0.44 -4.28
CA PHE A 18 5.84 -1.29 -4.72
C PHE A 18 5.61 -1.14 -6.24
N PHE A 19 5.63 0.10 -6.73
CA PHE A 19 5.45 0.40 -8.15
C PHE A 19 6.62 -0.14 -9.00
N GLU A 20 7.84 -0.10 -8.47
CA GLU A 20 9.00 -0.75 -9.09
C GLU A 20 8.84 -2.27 -9.19
N LEU A 21 8.38 -2.92 -8.13
CA LEU A 21 8.20 -4.38 -8.09
C LEU A 21 7.14 -4.88 -9.09
N ILE A 22 6.12 -4.08 -9.36
CA ILE A 22 5.09 -4.40 -10.37
C ILE A 22 5.45 -3.91 -11.78
N GLY A 23 6.64 -3.34 -11.98
CA GLY A 23 7.11 -2.84 -13.28
C GLY A 23 6.42 -1.56 -13.74
N LYS A 24 6.01 -0.69 -12.82
CA LYS A 24 5.41 0.63 -13.10
C LYS A 24 6.12 1.81 -12.40
N PRO A 25 7.45 2.00 -12.59
CA PRO A 25 8.24 3.10 -12.03
C PRO A 25 7.60 4.48 -12.15
N GLU A 26 6.98 4.73 -13.30
CA GLU A 26 6.48 6.04 -13.71
C GLU A 26 5.17 6.42 -13.00
N THR A 27 4.66 5.56 -12.11
CA THR A 27 3.44 5.85 -11.37
C THR A 27 3.73 6.90 -10.31
N ASN A 28 3.01 8.02 -10.38
CA ASN A 28 3.22 9.13 -9.46
C ASN A 28 2.77 8.74 -8.05
N THR A 29 3.68 8.33 -7.18
CA THR A 29 3.34 7.86 -5.83
C THR A 29 2.71 8.95 -4.96
N GLU A 30 2.96 10.22 -5.27
CA GLU A 30 2.39 11.36 -4.55
C GLU A 30 0.85 11.45 -4.69
N ILE A 31 0.27 10.89 -5.76
CA ILE A 31 -1.18 10.83 -5.92
C ILE A 31 -1.80 9.61 -5.23
N TYR A 32 -0.98 8.70 -4.70
CA TYR A 32 -1.42 7.50 -4.01
C TYR A 32 -1.07 7.56 -2.52
N LYS A 33 -2.06 7.35 -1.66
CA LYS A 33 -1.87 7.19 -0.22
C LYS A 33 -1.87 5.71 0.12
N PHE A 34 -0.75 5.23 0.66
CA PHE A 34 -0.68 3.88 1.22
C PHE A 34 -1.40 3.82 2.57
N THR A 35 -2.33 2.88 2.71
CA THR A 35 -3.03 2.57 3.96
C THR A 35 -3.12 1.07 4.13
N ALA A 36 -2.89 0.53 5.32
CA ALA A 36 -3.17 -0.88 5.59
C ALA A 36 -4.26 -0.97 6.66
N PRO A 37 -5.53 -0.82 6.27
CA PRO A 37 -6.64 -1.00 7.20
C PRO A 37 -6.71 -2.47 7.62
N GLU A 38 -6.66 -2.73 8.92
CA GLU A 38 -6.93 -4.07 9.44
C GLU A 38 -8.43 -4.36 9.30
N ILE A 39 -8.82 -4.94 8.17
CA ILE A 39 -10.20 -5.42 7.99
C ILE A 39 -10.39 -6.64 8.90
N LYS A 40 -11.27 -6.52 9.89
CA LYS A 40 -11.64 -7.61 10.80
C LYS A 40 -12.59 -8.63 10.14
N GLN A 41 -12.32 -9.05 8.90
CA GLN A 41 -12.96 -10.22 8.30
C GLN A 41 -12.06 -11.43 8.53
N GLN A 42 -12.64 -12.51 9.07
CA GLN A 42 -11.97 -13.80 9.21
C GLN A 42 -11.38 -14.19 7.85
N SER A 43 -10.05 -14.09 7.73
CA SER A 43 -9.25 -14.46 6.54
C SER A 43 -9.02 -13.39 5.47
N PHE A 44 -9.39 -12.11 5.69
CA PHE A 44 -9.06 -11.03 4.73
C PHE A 44 -8.25 -9.92 5.42
N ARG A 45 -6.93 -10.06 5.42
CA ARG A 45 -6.00 -8.98 5.78
C ARG A 45 -5.54 -8.31 4.49
N LEU A 46 -5.89 -7.05 4.30
CA LEU A 46 -5.23 -6.21 3.30
C LEU A 46 -3.86 -5.81 3.89
N ASP A 47 -2.79 -6.40 3.37
CA ASP A 47 -1.41 -6.05 3.76
C ASP A 47 -1.05 -4.60 3.37
N GLY A 48 -1.76 -4.04 2.38
CA GLY A 48 -1.60 -2.67 1.93
C GLY A 48 -2.56 -2.28 0.82
N LEU A 49 -3.13 -1.09 0.90
CA LEU A 49 -4.05 -0.49 -0.05
C LEU A 49 -3.49 0.87 -0.51
N PHE A 50 -3.36 1.06 -1.82
CA PHE A 50 -3.05 2.35 -2.42
C PHE A 50 -4.34 3.01 -2.88
N SER A 51 -4.75 4.08 -2.20
CA SER A 51 -5.91 4.89 -2.61
C SER A 51 -5.44 6.15 -3.32
N THR A 52 -6.05 6.50 -4.45
CA THR A 52 -5.79 7.79 -5.08
C THR A 52 -6.31 8.92 -4.20
N LEU A 53 -5.58 10.03 -4.08
CA LEU A 53 -6.02 11.24 -3.37
C LEU A 53 -7.24 11.93 -4.02
N SER A 54 -7.70 11.44 -5.18
CA SER A 54 -8.94 11.86 -5.81
C SER A 54 -10.10 10.97 -5.36
N GLU A 55 -10.59 11.19 -4.15
CA GLU A 55 -12.00 10.93 -3.84
C GLU A 55 -12.71 12.29 -3.80
N GLY A 56 -13.50 12.59 -4.83
CA GLY A 56 -14.29 13.82 -4.87
C GLY A 56 -14.73 14.23 -6.27
N VAL A 57 -15.57 13.43 -6.91
CA VAL A 57 -16.68 13.91 -7.75
C VAL A 57 -17.92 13.11 -7.38
#